data_AF-J3A3F7-F1
#
_entry.id   AF-J3A3F7-F1
#
_cell.length_a   1.000
_cell.length_b   1.000
_cell.length_c   1.000
_cell.angle_alpha   90.00
_cell.angle_beta   90.00
_cell.angle_gamma   90.00
#
_symmetry.space_group_name_H-M   'P 1'
#
loop_
_entity.id
_entity.type
_entity.pdbx_description
1 polymer ?
#
loop_
_entity_poly.entity_id
_entity_poly.type
_entity_poly.pdbx_seq_one_letter_code
_entity_poly.pdbx_strand_id
1 'polypeptide(L)'
;MVQHKGKWMITIAMAVCLIVVFGFGNQQTMATAPTTKPVINVLGSDPVNINSDRSFVTVQGEWIFYNNDGLYKIKKDGSSLQKLSSDWADNLNVVGDWIYYTRNKPFKEIYQIEMPAYDISGTYEDVTELMKIKTDGSSKTVIKSGSLAEGDPNNVYRLYVVGDIIYYADGYGPLYRMDTNGKNQKKLLDQFEEVYFYQDWIFYTNESRRCL
;
A
#
# COMPACT_ATOMS: atom_id res chain seq x y z
N MET A 1 -71.65 28.00 -8.89
CA MET A 1 -70.67 27.95 -10.00
C MET A 1 -69.36 27.42 -9.45
N VAL A 2 -68.69 26.52 -10.21
CA VAL A 2 -67.35 25.91 -9.99
C VAL A 2 -67.32 24.81 -8.89
N GLN A 3 -67.61 23.51 -9.12
CA GLN A 3 -66.90 22.40 -9.81
C GLN A 3 -65.46 22.12 -9.30
N HIS A 4 -64.93 20.90 -9.02
CA HIS A 4 -65.40 19.50 -8.85
C HIS A 4 -64.20 18.63 -8.36
N LYS A 5 -64.46 17.41 -7.82
CA LYS A 5 -63.61 16.18 -7.63
C LYS A 5 -63.00 16.01 -6.22
N GLY A 6 -63.35 15.02 -5.38
CA GLY A 6 -63.41 13.55 -5.56
C GLY A 6 -62.16 12.91 -4.88
N LYS A 7 -62.12 11.78 -4.15
CA LYS A 7 -63.07 10.77 -3.66
C LYS A 7 -62.21 9.75 -2.83
N TRP A 8 -62.79 9.09 -1.81
CA TRP A 8 -62.39 7.81 -1.12
C TRP A 8 -61.47 7.77 0.12
N MET A 9 -62.04 7.14 1.16
CA MET A 9 -61.44 6.66 2.41
C MET A 9 -60.72 5.31 2.20
N ILE A 10 -59.61 5.06 2.91
CA ILE A 10 -59.02 3.73 3.07
C ILE A 10 -58.71 3.49 4.55
N THR A 11 -59.35 2.46 5.10
CA THR A 11 -59.22 1.95 6.47
C THR A 11 -58.01 1.00 6.56
N ILE A 12 -57.22 1.11 7.63
CA ILE A 12 -56.05 0.24 7.91
C ILE A 12 -56.55 -1.07 8.54
N ALA A 13 -56.13 -2.22 8.01
CA ALA A 13 -56.32 -3.53 8.66
C ALA A 13 -55.00 -4.34 8.63
N MET A 14 -54.47 -4.65 9.82
CA MET A 14 -53.41 -5.64 10.04
C MET A 14 -53.99 -7.05 9.89
N ALA A 15 -53.30 -7.94 9.17
CA ALA A 15 -53.57 -9.38 9.20
C ALA A 15 -52.25 -10.16 9.23
N VAL A 16 -52.07 -10.90 10.32
CA VAL A 16 -51.04 -11.92 10.53
C VAL A 16 -51.51 -13.20 9.85
N CYS A 17 -50.67 -13.82 9.00
CA CYS A 17 -50.89 -15.19 8.53
C CYS A 17 -49.61 -16.01 8.68
N LEU A 18 -49.67 -16.97 9.61
CA LEU A 18 -48.80 -18.14 9.72
C LEU A 18 -48.96 -19.02 8.46
N ILE A 19 -47.86 -19.43 7.84
CA ILE A 19 -47.85 -20.56 6.90
C ILE A 19 -46.93 -21.64 7.49
N VAL A 20 -47.56 -22.78 7.80
CA VAL A 20 -46.92 -24.06 8.14
C VAL A 20 -46.38 -24.66 6.85
N VAL A 21 -45.08 -24.97 6.81
CA VAL A 21 -44.45 -25.65 5.68
C VAL A 21 -44.37 -27.15 6.00
N PHE A 22 -45.17 -27.96 5.30
CA PHE A 22 -44.84 -29.37 5.06
C PHE A 22 -44.78 -29.60 3.55
N GLY A 23 -43.55 -29.74 3.06
CA GLY A 23 -43.25 -30.10 1.68
C GLY A 23 -41.87 -30.74 1.63
N PHE A 24 -41.83 -32.07 1.61
CA PHE A 24 -40.64 -32.84 1.23
C PHE A 24 -40.31 -32.51 -0.23
N GLY A 25 -39.20 -31.81 -0.44
CA GLY A 25 -38.65 -31.53 -1.76
C GLY A 25 -37.13 -31.47 -1.67
N ASN A 26 -36.46 -32.28 -2.49
CA ASN A 26 -35.01 -32.42 -2.62
C ASN A 26 -34.25 -31.09 -2.39
N GLN A 27 -33.42 -31.03 -1.35
CA GLN A 27 -32.38 -30.02 -1.28
C GLN A 27 -31.29 -30.38 -2.28
N GLN A 28 -31.36 -29.83 -3.49
CA GLN A 28 -30.15 -29.61 -4.26
C GLN A 28 -29.36 -28.52 -3.53
N THR A 29 -28.29 -28.91 -2.85
CA THR A 29 -27.30 -27.95 -2.35
C THR A 29 -26.73 -27.21 -3.56
N MET A 30 -27.10 -25.94 -3.73
CA MET A 30 -26.35 -25.04 -4.59
C MET A 30 -24.93 -24.97 -4.04
N ALA A 31 -23.94 -25.40 -4.81
CA ALA A 31 -22.56 -25.15 -4.51
C ALA A 31 -22.38 -23.63 -4.45
N THR A 32 -22.20 -23.09 -3.25
CA THR A 32 -21.76 -21.70 -3.10
C THR A 32 -20.39 -21.61 -3.74
N ALA A 33 -20.29 -20.84 -4.84
CA ALA A 33 -18.99 -20.48 -5.39
C ALA A 33 -18.14 -19.89 -4.25
N PRO A 34 -16.86 -20.26 -4.10
CA PRO A 34 -16.02 -19.68 -3.09
C PRO A 34 -15.85 -18.19 -3.41
N THR A 35 -16.62 -17.34 -2.75
CA THR A 35 -16.39 -15.90 -2.74
C THR A 35 -15.23 -15.64 -1.79
N THR A 36 -14.01 -15.98 -2.20
CA THR A 36 -12.83 -15.39 -1.59
C THR A 36 -12.86 -13.92 -2.00
N LYS A 37 -13.52 -13.09 -1.19
CA LYS A 37 -13.27 -11.64 -1.24
C LYS A 37 -11.75 -11.48 -1.15
N PRO A 38 -11.11 -10.74 -2.06
CA PRO A 38 -9.68 -10.51 -1.94
C PRO A 38 -9.44 -9.90 -0.55
N VAL A 39 -8.49 -10.46 0.19
CA VAL A 39 -8.00 -9.82 1.40
C VAL A 39 -7.29 -8.55 0.92
N ILE A 40 -8.00 -7.42 0.94
CA ILE A 40 -7.43 -6.14 0.58
C ILE A 40 -6.54 -5.76 1.76
N ASN A 41 -5.24 -5.94 1.59
CA ASN A 41 -4.29 -5.45 2.57
C ASN A 41 -4.34 -3.93 2.56
N VAL A 42 -4.78 -3.33 3.66
CA VAL A 42 -4.81 -1.87 3.82
C VAL A 42 -3.49 -1.37 4.39
N LEU A 43 -2.64 -2.23 4.98
CA LEU A 43 -1.36 -1.84 5.55
C LEU A 43 -0.22 -2.48 4.77
N GLY A 44 0.54 -1.68 4.02
CA GLY A 44 1.63 -2.15 3.18
C GLY A 44 2.79 -2.79 3.95
N SER A 45 2.96 -2.40 5.21
CA SER A 45 3.99 -2.87 6.12
C SER A 45 3.50 -4.03 7.00
N ASP A 46 4.24 -5.14 6.99
CA ASP A 46 4.09 -6.23 7.97
C ASP A 46 4.72 -5.79 9.33
N PRO A 47 4.26 -6.27 10.50
CA PRO A 47 4.90 -6.02 11.80
C PRO A 47 6.42 -6.21 11.82
N VAL A 48 6.96 -7.12 11.00
CA VAL A 48 8.42 -7.36 10.86
C VAL A 48 9.16 -6.16 10.22
N ASN A 49 8.47 -5.32 9.45
CA ASN A 49 8.99 -4.24 8.62
C ASN A 49 9.01 -2.87 9.34
N ILE A 50 8.30 -2.74 10.46
CA ILE A 50 7.96 -1.43 11.05
C ILE A 50 9.18 -0.69 11.65
N ASN A 51 10.33 -1.35 11.90
CA ASN A 51 11.48 -0.73 12.59
C ASN A 51 12.87 -1.09 12.01
N SER A 52 13.00 -1.52 10.76
CA SER A 52 14.34 -1.72 10.17
C SER A 52 14.74 -0.54 9.30
N ASP A 53 15.95 0.00 9.49
CA ASP A 53 16.60 0.93 8.57
C ASP A 53 16.76 0.25 7.21
N ARG A 54 15.75 0.40 6.36
CA ARG A 54 15.47 -0.34 5.11
C ARG A 54 14.83 -1.70 5.36
N SER A 55 13.57 -1.83 4.96
CA SER A 55 12.92 -3.14 4.89
C SER A 55 13.06 -3.77 3.51
N PHE A 56 13.57 -5.00 3.51
CA PHE A 56 13.82 -5.79 2.31
C PHE A 56 12.77 -6.87 2.06
N VAL A 57 11.71 -6.97 2.88
CA VAL A 57 10.69 -8.02 2.74
C VAL A 57 9.30 -7.55 3.15
N THR A 58 8.27 -8.01 2.45
CA THR A 58 6.86 -7.85 2.83
C THR A 58 6.03 -9.04 2.37
N VAL A 59 4.87 -9.26 2.98
CA VAL A 59 4.02 -10.45 2.77
C VAL A 59 2.58 -10.02 2.48
N GLN A 60 1.95 -10.62 1.48
CA GLN A 60 0.50 -10.47 1.24
C GLN A 60 -0.12 -11.80 0.83
N GLY A 61 -1.06 -12.28 1.64
CA GLY A 61 -1.68 -13.59 1.42
C GLY A 61 -0.62 -14.70 1.39
N GLU A 62 -0.55 -15.44 0.30
CA GLU A 62 0.42 -16.54 0.11
C GLU A 62 1.76 -16.08 -0.47
N TRP A 63 1.93 -14.79 -0.78
CA TRP A 63 3.13 -14.28 -1.42
C TRP A 63 4.06 -13.56 -0.45
N ILE A 64 5.35 -13.79 -0.63
CA ILE A 64 6.45 -13.05 -0.01
C ILE A 64 7.12 -12.26 -1.13
N PHE A 65 7.29 -10.96 -0.93
CA PHE A 65 8.00 -10.04 -1.82
C PHE A 65 9.28 -9.62 -1.12
N TYR A 66 10.41 -9.66 -1.81
CA TYR A 66 11.70 -9.38 -1.18
C TYR A 66 12.75 -8.88 -2.16
N ASN A 67 13.74 -8.17 -1.63
CA ASN A 67 14.95 -7.81 -2.33
C ASN A 67 16.00 -8.92 -2.21
N ASN A 68 16.55 -9.34 -3.33
CA ASN A 68 17.73 -10.20 -3.42
C ASN A 68 18.48 -9.91 -4.73
N ASP A 69 19.22 -8.80 -4.79
CA ASP A 69 19.83 -8.25 -6.02
C ASP A 69 18.77 -7.95 -7.12
N GLY A 70 17.62 -7.47 -6.67
CA GLY A 70 16.43 -7.28 -7.49
C GLY A 70 15.17 -7.52 -6.68
N LEU A 71 14.03 -7.09 -7.20
CA LEU A 71 12.73 -7.36 -6.59
C LEU A 71 12.19 -8.71 -7.06
N TYR A 72 11.94 -9.60 -6.10
CA TYR A 72 11.38 -10.93 -6.34
C TYR A 72 10.05 -11.12 -5.61
N LYS A 73 9.29 -12.12 -6.07
CA LYS A 73 8.20 -12.72 -5.30
C LYS A 73 8.30 -14.23 -5.30
N ILE A 74 7.84 -14.85 -4.23
CA ILE A 74 7.77 -16.31 -4.05
C ILE A 74 6.53 -16.64 -3.22
N LYS A 75 5.96 -17.83 -3.38
CA LYS A 75 4.92 -18.29 -2.45
C LYS A 75 5.54 -18.73 -1.12
N LYS A 76 4.75 -18.70 -0.04
CA LYS A 76 5.15 -19.19 1.29
C LYS A 76 5.56 -20.67 1.31
N ASP A 77 5.03 -21.46 0.39
CA ASP A 77 5.41 -22.88 0.18
C ASP A 77 6.74 -23.05 -0.59
N GLY A 78 7.39 -21.95 -0.98
CA GLY A 78 8.63 -21.93 -1.74
C GLY A 78 8.47 -22.08 -3.26
N SER A 79 7.23 -22.24 -3.76
CA SER A 79 6.97 -22.37 -5.20
C SER A 79 6.84 -21.00 -5.89
N SER A 80 6.79 -21.03 -7.22
CA SER A 80 6.44 -19.87 -8.06
C SER A 80 7.36 -18.65 -7.89
N LEU A 81 8.66 -18.89 -7.66
CA LEU A 81 9.67 -17.84 -7.64
C LEU A 81 9.67 -17.06 -8.96
N GLN A 82 9.59 -15.74 -8.88
CA GLN A 82 9.59 -14.84 -10.03
C GLN A 82 10.37 -13.56 -9.71
N LYS A 83 11.26 -13.14 -10.63
CA LYS A 83 11.84 -11.79 -10.61
C LYS A 83 10.84 -10.79 -11.20
N LEU A 84 10.54 -9.73 -10.47
CA LEU A 84 9.64 -8.65 -10.88
C LEU A 84 10.40 -7.45 -11.45
N SER A 85 11.59 -7.16 -10.92
CA SER A 85 12.44 -6.05 -11.38
C SER A 85 13.91 -6.30 -11.02
N SER A 86 14.83 -5.68 -11.76
CA SER A 86 16.25 -5.61 -11.41
C SER A 86 16.57 -4.44 -10.46
N ASP A 87 15.56 -3.71 -9.99
CA ASP A 87 15.78 -2.63 -9.02
C ASP A 87 16.22 -3.18 -7.68
N TRP A 88 17.21 -2.54 -7.06
CA TRP A 88 17.50 -2.68 -5.65
C TRP A 88 16.39 -1.98 -4.85
N ALA A 89 15.32 -2.73 -4.56
CA ALA A 89 14.12 -2.25 -3.90
C ALA A 89 14.26 -2.29 -2.36
N ASP A 90 14.15 -1.13 -1.73
CA ASP A 90 14.15 -0.92 -0.28
C ASP A 90 12.75 -0.46 0.19
N ASN A 91 12.49 -0.55 1.49
CA ASN A 91 11.24 -0.08 2.13
C ASN A 91 9.96 -0.67 1.50
N LEU A 92 9.98 -1.96 1.20
CA LEU A 92 8.90 -2.65 0.49
C LEU A 92 7.56 -2.57 1.24
N ASN A 93 6.52 -2.12 0.53
CA ASN A 93 5.13 -2.05 1.00
C ASN A 93 4.19 -2.65 -0.06
N VAL A 94 3.24 -3.52 0.32
CA VAL A 94 2.30 -4.14 -0.63
C VAL A 94 0.85 -3.87 -0.25
N VAL A 95 0.11 -3.21 -1.14
CA VAL A 95 -1.30 -2.83 -0.93
C VAL A 95 -2.09 -3.18 -2.19
N GLY A 96 -3.06 -4.07 -2.04
CA GLY A 96 -3.85 -4.58 -3.16
C GLY A 96 -2.94 -5.22 -4.23
N ASP A 97 -3.03 -4.72 -5.46
CA ASP A 97 -2.25 -5.24 -6.60
C ASP A 97 -0.90 -4.52 -6.80
N TRP A 98 -0.51 -3.63 -5.90
CA TRP A 98 0.66 -2.78 -6.05
C TRP A 98 1.71 -3.03 -4.96
N ILE A 99 2.96 -2.97 -5.39
CA ILE A 99 4.15 -2.91 -4.55
C ILE A 99 4.72 -1.51 -4.68
N TYR A 100 4.93 -0.86 -3.54
CA TYR A 100 5.58 0.44 -3.40
C TYR A 100 6.93 0.22 -2.72
N TYR A 101 7.96 0.88 -3.22
CA TYR A 101 9.32 0.71 -2.72
C TYR A 101 10.17 1.92 -3.10
N THR A 102 11.28 2.09 -2.40
CA THR A 102 12.31 3.06 -2.75
C THR A 102 13.46 2.36 -3.45
N ARG A 103 14.15 3.06 -4.35
CA ARG A 103 15.45 2.63 -4.87
C ARG A 103 16.40 3.81 -4.91
N ASN A 104 17.70 3.57 -4.88
CA ASN A 104 18.65 4.63 -5.20
C ASN A 104 18.50 5.02 -6.67
N LYS A 105 18.66 6.31 -6.98
CA LYS A 105 18.56 6.81 -8.35
C LYS A 105 19.86 6.53 -9.10
N PRO A 106 19.85 5.74 -10.20
CA PRO A 106 21.08 5.46 -10.93
C PRO A 106 21.60 6.72 -11.61
N PHE A 107 22.92 6.89 -11.70
CA PHE A 107 23.51 7.98 -12.48
C PHE A 107 23.02 7.91 -13.92
N LYS A 108 22.64 9.06 -14.49
CA LYS A 108 22.05 9.19 -15.82
C LYS A 108 22.91 8.54 -16.91
N GLU A 109 24.22 8.54 -16.72
CA GLU A 109 25.24 8.02 -17.63
C GLU A 109 25.37 6.49 -17.59
N ILE A 110 24.77 5.80 -16.61
CA ILE A 110 24.91 4.35 -16.35
C ILE A 110 23.58 3.59 -16.63
N TYR A 111 22.51 4.30 -17.02
CA TYR A 111 21.14 3.81 -17.21
C TYR A 111 20.93 2.64 -18.21
N GLN A 112 21.97 2.19 -18.93
CA GLN A 112 21.86 1.22 -20.03
C GLN A 112 22.41 -0.18 -19.73
N ILE A 113 22.92 -0.45 -18.52
CA ILE A 113 23.61 -1.72 -18.24
C ILE A 113 22.83 -2.53 -17.20
N GLU A 114 22.36 -3.72 -17.60
CA GLU A 114 21.99 -4.77 -16.64
C GLU A 114 23.26 -5.21 -15.91
N MET A 115 23.45 -4.81 -14.65
CA MET A 115 24.69 -5.05 -13.93
C MET A 115 24.53 -6.10 -12.82
N PRO A 116 25.40 -7.12 -12.74
CA PRO A 116 25.52 -7.97 -11.58
C PRO A 116 26.18 -7.20 -10.41
N ALA A 117 25.85 -7.58 -9.19
CA ALA A 117 26.20 -6.85 -7.97
C ALA A 117 27.71 -6.89 -7.64
N TYR A 118 28.40 -5.75 -7.78
CA TYR A 118 29.55 -5.43 -6.91
C TYR A 118 29.88 -3.92 -6.96
N ASP A 119 30.03 -3.34 -5.77
CA ASP A 119 30.30 -1.93 -5.43
C ASP A 119 29.39 -0.86 -6.09
N ILE A 120 28.17 -0.78 -5.57
CA ILE A 120 27.13 0.18 -5.98
C ILE A 120 27.47 1.65 -5.66
N SER A 121 28.49 1.92 -4.84
CA SER A 121 28.78 3.27 -4.31
C SER A 121 29.13 4.31 -5.40
N GLY A 122 29.54 3.88 -6.59
CA GLY A 122 29.81 4.76 -7.74
C GLY A 122 28.73 4.77 -8.83
N THR A 123 27.63 4.04 -8.65
CA THR A 123 26.60 3.84 -9.71
C THR A 123 25.28 4.55 -9.45
N TYR A 124 25.09 5.06 -8.24
CA TYR A 124 23.86 5.75 -7.84
C TYR A 124 24.17 7.14 -7.30
N GLU A 125 23.28 8.07 -7.60
CA GLU A 125 23.19 9.34 -6.90
C GLU A 125 22.81 9.07 -5.43
N ASP A 126 23.28 9.91 -4.50
CA ASP A 126 22.90 9.89 -3.08
C ASP A 126 21.45 10.41 -2.86
N VAL A 127 20.53 10.01 -3.74
CA VAL A 127 19.11 10.39 -3.73
C VAL A 127 18.26 9.17 -4.07
N THR A 128 16.99 9.22 -3.68
CA THR A 128 16.07 8.09 -3.85
C THR A 128 14.98 8.38 -4.88
N GLU A 129 14.46 7.31 -5.47
CA GLU A 129 13.21 7.31 -6.22
C GLU A 129 12.18 6.46 -5.49
N LEU A 130 10.96 6.99 -5.35
CA LEU A 130 9.81 6.23 -4.92
C LEU A 130 9.13 5.63 -6.14
N MET A 131 9.01 4.30 -6.14
CA MET A 131 8.54 3.49 -7.25
C MET A 131 7.22 2.81 -6.90
N LYS A 132 6.46 2.45 -7.93
CA LYS A 132 5.39 1.43 -7.85
C LYS A 132 5.46 0.45 -9.01
N ILE A 133 5.13 -0.80 -8.74
CA ILE A 133 5.03 -1.88 -9.72
C ILE A 133 3.85 -2.77 -9.32
N LYS A 134 3.15 -3.38 -10.28
CA LYS A 134 2.12 -4.36 -9.94
C LYS A 134 2.76 -5.64 -9.40
N THR A 135 2.00 -6.39 -8.61
CA THR A 135 2.44 -7.68 -8.05
C THR A 135 2.71 -8.75 -9.12
N ASP A 136 2.28 -8.54 -10.37
CA ASP A 136 2.62 -9.36 -11.54
C ASP A 136 3.92 -8.93 -12.25
N GLY A 137 4.52 -7.79 -11.86
CA GLY A 137 5.73 -7.21 -12.47
C GLY A 137 5.45 -6.17 -13.56
N SER A 138 4.18 -5.95 -13.91
CA SER A 138 3.81 -4.96 -14.94
C SER A 138 3.66 -3.55 -14.37
N SER A 139 3.50 -2.58 -15.27
CA SER A 139 3.18 -1.18 -14.92
C SER A 139 4.16 -0.51 -13.93
N LYS A 140 5.45 -0.88 -13.99
CA LYS A 140 6.50 -0.22 -13.20
C LYS A 140 6.59 1.28 -13.55
N THR A 141 6.49 2.15 -12.56
CA THR A 141 6.55 3.61 -12.73
C THR A 141 7.22 4.30 -11.54
N VAL A 142 7.86 5.44 -11.81
CA VAL A 142 8.38 6.36 -10.79
C VAL A 142 7.23 7.26 -10.31
N ILE A 143 7.04 7.37 -8.99
CA ILE A 143 6.08 8.30 -8.36
C ILE A 143 6.79 9.61 -8.01
N LYS A 144 7.97 9.54 -7.39
CA LYS A 144 8.80 10.70 -7.03
C LYS A 144 10.27 10.39 -7.31
N SER A 145 11.01 11.42 -7.70
CA SER A 145 12.46 11.38 -7.85
C SER A 145 13.06 12.48 -7.01
N GLY A 146 13.92 12.11 -6.08
CA GLY A 146 14.73 13.03 -5.30
C GLY A 146 15.80 13.75 -6.12
N SER A 147 16.39 14.75 -5.49
CA SER A 147 17.55 15.50 -5.96
C SER A 147 18.49 15.79 -4.78
N LEU A 148 19.70 16.21 -5.11
CA LEU A 148 20.76 16.54 -4.14
C LEU A 148 20.50 17.86 -3.41
N ALA A 149 19.38 18.55 -3.68
CA ALA A 149 19.03 19.76 -2.95
C ALA A 149 18.77 19.43 -1.47
N GLU A 150 19.40 20.20 -0.59
CA GLU A 150 19.21 20.04 0.86
C GLU A 150 17.72 20.17 1.22
N GLY A 151 17.19 19.15 1.89
CA GLY A 151 15.79 19.08 2.30
C GLY A 151 14.80 18.89 1.15
N ASP A 152 15.22 18.33 0.01
CA ASP A 152 14.30 18.01 -1.10
C ASP A 152 13.17 17.09 -0.62
N PRO A 153 11.90 17.54 -0.62
CA PRO A 153 10.75 16.76 -0.17
C PRO A 153 10.39 15.62 -1.14
N ASN A 154 11.19 15.38 -2.18
CA ASN A 154 11.09 14.21 -3.04
C ASN A 154 12.01 13.06 -2.63
N ASN A 155 12.96 13.28 -1.72
CA ASN A 155 13.71 12.18 -1.12
C ASN A 155 12.80 11.38 -0.17
N VAL A 156 12.85 10.06 -0.31
CA VAL A 156 12.04 9.11 0.45
C VAL A 156 12.95 8.06 1.07
N TYR A 157 13.33 8.25 2.33
CA TYR A 157 14.12 7.28 3.08
C TYR A 157 13.26 6.40 4.00
N ARG A 158 12.12 6.92 4.43
CA ARG A 158 11.08 6.17 5.16
C ARG A 158 9.80 6.15 4.31
N LEU A 159 9.19 4.98 4.16
CA LEU A 159 7.99 4.77 3.34
C LEU A 159 7.00 3.85 4.06
N TYR A 160 5.75 4.32 4.16
CA TYR A 160 4.62 3.55 4.66
C TYR A 160 3.43 3.76 3.74
N VAL A 161 2.73 2.69 3.38
CA VAL A 161 1.53 2.79 2.53
C VAL A 161 0.33 2.25 3.28
N VAL A 162 -0.69 3.08 3.46
CA VAL A 162 -1.94 2.74 4.14
C VAL A 162 -3.11 3.02 3.21
N GLY A 163 -3.71 1.96 2.68
CA GLY A 163 -4.75 2.04 1.66
C GLY A 163 -4.30 2.88 0.46
N ASP A 164 -5.03 3.95 0.19
CA ASP A 164 -4.75 4.85 -0.94
C ASP A 164 -3.77 5.98 -0.60
N ILE A 165 -3.14 5.96 0.59
CA ILE A 165 -2.26 7.01 1.10
C ILE A 165 -0.83 6.49 1.26
N ILE A 166 0.13 7.27 0.79
CA ILE A 166 1.55 7.11 1.04
C ILE A 166 1.98 8.11 2.11
N TYR A 167 2.64 7.63 3.15
CA TYR A 167 3.34 8.42 4.14
C TYR A 167 4.84 8.26 3.95
N TYR A 168 5.57 9.36 3.95
CA TYR A 168 6.99 9.31 3.65
C TYR A 168 7.77 10.44 4.30
N ALA A 169 9.06 10.21 4.52
CA ALA A 169 9.98 11.18 5.11
C ALA A 169 11.42 11.02 4.60
N ASP A 170 12.16 12.13 4.66
CA ASP A 170 13.60 12.19 4.46
C ASP A 170 14.31 11.90 5.81
N GLY A 171 14.22 10.66 6.29
CA GLY A 171 14.78 10.23 7.58
C GLY A 171 14.05 10.81 8.79
N TYR A 172 14.76 11.64 9.58
CA TYR A 172 14.22 12.38 10.75
C TYR A 172 13.57 13.72 10.37
N GLY A 173 13.48 14.02 9.07
CA GLY A 173 12.85 15.23 8.55
C GLY A 173 11.32 15.23 8.65
N PRO A 174 10.66 16.19 7.97
CA PRO A 174 9.21 16.30 8.00
C PRO A 174 8.50 15.06 7.45
N LEU A 175 7.43 14.65 8.13
CA LEU A 175 6.53 13.60 7.65
C LEU A 175 5.55 14.20 6.65
N TYR A 176 5.49 13.64 5.45
CA TYR A 176 4.51 13.97 4.43
C TYR A 176 3.52 12.84 4.23
N ARG A 177 2.35 13.19 3.70
CA ARG A 177 1.41 12.25 3.08
C ARG A 177 1.07 12.68 1.65
N MET A 178 0.70 11.72 0.82
CA MET A 178 0.14 11.95 -0.52
C MET A 178 -0.71 10.76 -0.96
N ASP A 179 -1.47 10.92 -2.03
CA ASP A 179 -2.18 9.80 -2.65
C ASP A 179 -1.19 8.84 -3.34
N THR A 180 -1.57 7.58 -3.51
CA THR A 180 -0.74 6.55 -4.18
C THR A 180 -0.41 6.81 -5.65
N ASN A 181 -0.97 7.88 -6.23
CA ASN A 181 -0.67 8.37 -7.57
C ASN A 181 0.33 9.55 -7.57
N GLY A 182 0.84 9.95 -6.40
CA GLY A 182 1.79 11.05 -6.22
C GLY A 182 1.16 12.44 -6.07
N LYS A 183 -0.17 12.55 -6.06
CA LYS A 183 -0.89 13.84 -5.93
C LYS A 183 -1.27 14.12 -4.48
N ASN A 184 -1.78 15.33 -4.25
CA ASN A 184 -2.34 15.75 -2.96
C ASN A 184 -1.35 15.67 -1.79
N GLN A 185 -0.08 16.02 -2.05
CA GLN A 185 0.97 16.06 -1.05
C GLN A 185 0.63 17.07 0.06
N LYS A 186 0.79 16.65 1.32
CA LYS A 186 0.61 17.49 2.52
C LYS A 186 1.63 17.12 3.58
N LYS A 187 2.27 18.13 4.19
CA LYS A 187 3.10 17.96 5.39
C LYS A 187 2.21 17.71 6.62
N LEU A 188 2.59 16.74 7.44
CA LEU A 188 1.89 16.34 8.67
C LEU A 188 2.64 16.74 9.93
N LEU A 189 3.94 16.46 9.96
CA LEU A 189 4.82 16.74 11.10
C LEU A 189 6.05 17.47 10.58
N ASP A 190 6.60 18.38 11.40
CA ASP A 190 7.86 19.05 11.06
C ASP A 190 9.07 18.17 11.33
N GLN A 191 9.02 17.36 12.39
CA GLN A 191 10.04 16.40 12.80
C GLN A 191 9.40 15.27 13.60
N PHE A 192 10.02 14.09 13.60
CA PHE A 192 9.66 12.93 14.42
C PHE A 192 10.86 12.01 14.55
N GLU A 193 10.92 11.24 15.65
CA GLU A 193 11.96 10.22 15.83
C GLU A 193 11.44 8.88 15.29
N GLU A 194 10.32 8.40 15.83
CA GLU A 194 9.63 7.19 15.39
C GLU A 194 8.19 7.49 14.93
N VAL A 195 7.68 6.70 13.99
CA VAL A 195 6.28 6.76 13.53
C VAL A 195 5.68 5.37 13.36
N TYR A 196 4.49 5.17 13.90
CA TYR A 196 3.75 3.91 13.87
C TYR A 196 2.35 4.14 13.33
N PHE A 197 1.91 3.23 12.46
CA PHE A 197 0.56 3.22 11.91
C PHE A 197 -0.20 2.04 12.52
N TYR A 198 -1.36 2.33 13.10
CA TYR A 198 -2.25 1.29 13.62
C TYR A 198 -3.70 1.67 13.33
N GLN A 199 -4.33 0.89 12.45
CA GLN A 199 -5.66 1.20 11.93
C GLN A 199 -5.68 2.64 11.37
N ASP A 200 -6.56 3.48 11.88
CA ASP A 200 -6.71 4.88 11.46
C ASP A 200 -5.81 5.86 12.24
N TRP A 201 -4.93 5.35 13.10
CA TRP A 201 -4.10 6.16 14.00
C TRP A 201 -2.63 6.17 13.59
N ILE A 202 -2.02 7.34 13.78
CA ILE A 202 -0.57 7.54 13.70
C ILE A 202 -0.07 7.84 15.12
N PHE A 203 0.85 7.03 15.61
CA PHE A 203 1.59 7.27 16.86
C PHE A 203 2.99 7.71 16.49
N TYR A 204 3.54 8.70 17.19
CA TYR A 204 4.89 9.17 16.92
C TYR A 204 5.56 9.66 18.19
N THR A 205 6.88 9.60 18.22
CA THR A 205 7.71 10.22 19.24
C THR A 205 8.34 11.49 18.69
N ASN A 206 8.44 12.50 19.55
CA ASN A 206 9.18 13.72 19.24
C ASN A 206 10.56 13.63 19.86
N GLU A 207 11.54 14.32 19.27
CA GLU A 207 12.81 14.55 19.97
C GLU A 207 12.51 15.17 21.34
N SER A 208 12.90 14.47 22.40
CA SER A 208 12.98 15.09 23.71
C SER A 208 14.02 16.19 23.61
N ARG A 209 13.59 17.46 23.67
CA ARG A 209 14.52 18.60 23.78
C ARG A 209 15.49 18.28 24.91
N ARG A 210 16.76 18.00 24.58
CA ARG A 210 17.83 18.09 25.57
C ARG A 210 17.95 19.56 25.90
N CYS A 211 17.26 19.99 26.96
CA CYS A 211 17.57 21.25 27.60
C CYS A 211 19.02 21.17 28.07
N LEU A 212 19.91 21.92 27.41
CA LEU A 212 21.23 22.29 27.94
C LEU A 212 21.07 23.55 28.79
#